data_AF-A0A967T964-F1
#
_entry.id   AF-A0A967T964-F1
#
_cell.length_a   1.000
_cell.length_b   1.000
_cell.length_c   1.000
_cell.angle_alpha   90.00
_cell.angle_beta   90.00
_cell.angle_gamma   90.00
#
_symmetry.space_group_name_H-M   'P 1'
#
loop_
_entity.id
_entity.type
_entity.pdbx_description
1 polymer ?
#
loop_
_entity_poly.entity_id
_entity_poly.type
_entity_poly.pdbx_seq_one_letter_code
_entity_poly.pdbx_strand_id
1 'polypeptide(L)'
;WGRSDGEGELHAWLGRQSDLSDAVLAAKSLPLTDENGFCGVAPLGDLSPYTKYHYTLSLDDTPPDPSQDPYPSFTTFPEVGEAKPFIFAFGSCFLPPDADSGVIFKRIAEHRQREEIHFWMLIGDQIYADDAEHNGIDKIAVSKKDYRTVYQYAWSRQVIQDLLANLPAFMMMDDHDIEDDWCWVDTDRLIATIP
;
A
#
# COMPACT_ATOMS: atom_id res chain seq x y z
N TRP A 1 -6.71 2.13 1.01
CA TRP A 1 -6.37 2.27 2.44
C TRP A 1 -5.60 3.56 2.62
N GLY A 2 -5.50 4.08 3.84
CA GLY A 2 -4.81 5.33 4.11
C GLY A 2 -4.58 5.54 5.60
N ARG A 3 -3.85 6.60 5.94
CA ARG A 3 -3.56 7.03 7.31
C ARG A 3 -3.80 8.53 7.46
N SER A 4 -4.25 8.96 8.63
CA SER A 4 -4.32 10.36 9.05
C SER A 4 -3.39 10.65 10.24
N ASP A 5 -3.28 11.92 10.62
CA ASP A 5 -2.54 12.35 11.81
C ASP A 5 -3.41 12.40 13.09
N GLY A 6 -4.67 11.98 13.00
CA GLY A 6 -5.61 11.97 14.12
C GLY A 6 -6.85 11.15 13.83
N GLU A 7 -7.83 11.21 14.75
CA GLU A 7 -9.08 10.47 14.61
C GLU A 7 -9.90 10.92 13.39
N GLY A 8 -10.69 10.00 12.83
CA GLY A 8 -11.53 10.29 11.68
C GLY A 8 -12.12 9.05 11.03
N GLU A 9 -12.60 9.22 9.80
CA GLU A 9 -13.13 8.15 8.95
C GLU A 9 -12.69 8.44 7.52
N LEU A 10 -12.18 7.44 6.79
CA LEU A 10 -11.81 7.61 5.39
C LEU A 10 -13.02 7.42 4.50
N HIS A 11 -13.26 8.36 3.60
CA HIS A 11 -14.33 8.36 2.61
C HIS A 11 -13.71 8.11 1.23
N ALA A 12 -14.01 6.96 0.65
CA ALA A 12 -13.54 6.61 -0.68
C ALA A 12 -14.56 7.05 -1.73
N TRP A 13 -14.17 8.05 -2.52
CA TRP A 13 -14.94 8.52 -3.66
C TRP A 13 -14.40 7.89 -4.93
N LEU A 14 -15.29 7.40 -5.79
CA LEU A 14 -14.94 6.62 -6.98
C LEU A 14 -15.71 7.13 -8.19
N GLY A 15 -15.02 7.31 -9.31
CA GLY A 15 -15.60 7.78 -10.58
C GLY A 15 -14.90 7.15 -11.78
N ARG A 16 -15.45 7.36 -12.97
CA ARG A 16 -14.83 6.96 -14.24
C ARG A 16 -14.12 8.11 -14.93
N GLN A 17 -14.46 9.36 -14.61
CA GLN A 17 -13.76 10.54 -15.10
C GLN A 17 -12.51 10.82 -14.27
N SER A 18 -11.44 11.29 -14.91
CA SER A 18 -10.15 11.54 -14.23
C SER A 18 -10.22 12.67 -13.20
N ASP A 19 -11.13 13.61 -13.42
CA ASP A 19 -11.42 14.75 -12.55
C ASP A 19 -12.43 14.41 -11.45
N LEU A 20 -12.93 13.17 -11.39
CA LEU A 20 -13.95 12.74 -10.43
C LEU A 20 -15.24 13.58 -10.45
N SER A 21 -15.56 14.24 -11.56
CA SER A 21 -16.83 14.95 -11.75
C SER A 21 -18.06 14.04 -11.68
N ASP A 22 -17.88 12.73 -11.91
CA ASP A 22 -18.90 11.69 -11.79
C ASP A 22 -18.78 10.86 -10.50
N ALA A 23 -17.99 11.33 -9.53
CA ALA A 23 -17.69 10.53 -8.34
C ALA A 23 -18.91 10.28 -7.46
N VAL A 24 -18.97 9.05 -6.95
CA VAL A 24 -19.90 8.62 -5.92
C VAL A 24 -19.13 8.17 -4.69
N LEU A 25 -19.70 8.37 -3.50
CA LEU A 25 -19.16 7.79 -2.28
C LEU A 25 -19.34 6.27 -2.35
N ALA A 26 -18.24 5.54 -2.52
CA ALA A 26 -18.25 4.11 -2.78
C ALA A 26 -17.99 3.28 -1.53
N ALA A 27 -17.22 3.81 -0.57
CA ALA A 27 -16.94 3.11 0.69
C ALA A 27 -16.51 4.08 1.80
N LYS A 28 -16.61 3.60 3.04
CA LYS A 28 -16.04 4.22 4.23
C LYS A 28 -15.13 3.23 4.94
N SER A 29 -14.10 3.71 5.63
CA SER A 29 -13.33 2.86 6.54
C SER A 29 -14.04 2.70 7.89
N LEU A 30 -13.54 1.78 8.72
CA LEU A 30 -13.78 1.88 10.16
C LEU A 30 -13.14 3.15 10.74
N PRO A 31 -13.53 3.60 11.96
CA PRO A 31 -12.92 4.75 12.60
C PRO A 31 -11.40 4.63 12.76
N LEU A 32 -10.71 5.73 12.50
CA LEU A 32 -9.27 5.89 12.66
C LEU A 32 -9.03 6.25 14.12
N THR A 33 -8.24 5.44 14.82
CA THR A 33 -8.04 5.55 16.27
C THR A 33 -6.57 5.34 16.60
N ASP A 34 -6.13 5.76 17.79
CA ASP A 34 -4.78 5.46 18.26
C ASP A 34 -4.48 3.95 18.27
N GLU A 35 -5.50 3.13 18.60
CA GLU A 35 -5.39 1.68 18.63
C GLU A 35 -5.01 1.09 17.27
N ASN A 36 -5.51 1.63 16.16
CA ASN A 36 -5.14 1.21 14.80
C ASN A 36 -4.05 2.07 14.15
N GLY A 37 -3.51 3.07 14.87
CA GLY A 37 -2.44 3.94 14.39
C GLY A 37 -2.94 4.98 13.39
N PHE A 38 -4.23 5.32 13.50
CA PHE A 38 -4.96 6.20 12.59
C PHE A 38 -4.92 5.68 11.15
N CYS A 39 -4.97 4.36 10.97
CA CYS A 39 -5.00 3.70 9.67
C CYS A 39 -6.39 3.15 9.37
N GLY A 40 -6.83 3.25 8.13
CA GLY A 40 -8.14 2.78 7.69
C GLY A 40 -8.12 2.12 6.31
N VAL A 41 -9.04 1.18 6.11
CA VAL A 41 -9.30 0.52 4.83
C VAL A 41 -10.76 0.77 4.45
N ALA A 42 -10.98 1.42 3.31
CA ALA A 42 -12.30 1.57 2.70
C ALA A 42 -12.44 0.52 1.58
N PRO A 43 -13.17 -0.58 1.79
CA PRO A 43 -13.27 -1.66 0.81
C PRO A 43 -14.23 -1.29 -0.33
N LEU A 44 -13.74 -1.30 -1.57
CA LEU A 44 -14.56 -1.08 -2.77
C LEU A 44 -15.12 -2.42 -3.28
N GLY A 45 -16.43 -2.47 -3.51
CA GLY A 45 -17.15 -3.64 -4.03
C GLY A 45 -17.92 -3.34 -5.31
N ASP A 46 -18.52 -4.38 -5.90
CA ASP A 46 -19.43 -4.28 -7.07
C ASP A 46 -18.85 -3.51 -8.28
N LEU A 47 -17.54 -3.60 -8.46
CA LEU A 47 -16.83 -2.94 -9.56
C LEU A 47 -17.00 -3.73 -10.86
N SER A 48 -17.11 -3.03 -11.98
CA SER A 48 -17.12 -3.66 -13.30
C SER A 48 -15.75 -4.29 -13.60
N PRO A 49 -15.70 -5.48 -14.24
CA PRO A 49 -14.44 -6.10 -14.65
C PRO A 49 -13.72 -5.23 -15.69
N TYR A 50 -12.39 -5.36 -15.75
CA TYR A 50 -11.51 -4.72 -16.72
C TYR A 50 -11.83 -3.23 -16.97
N THR A 51 -12.12 -2.51 -15.89
CA THR A 51 -12.59 -1.13 -15.93
C THR A 51 -11.64 -0.25 -15.15
N LYS A 52 -11.20 0.85 -15.78
CA LYS A 52 -10.42 1.88 -15.12
C LYS A 52 -11.34 2.75 -14.27
N TYR A 53 -10.94 2.94 -13.01
CA TYR A 53 -11.58 3.85 -12.08
C TYR A 53 -10.56 4.87 -11.58
N HIS A 54 -11.05 6.07 -11.33
CA HIS A 54 -10.34 7.10 -10.59
C HIS A 54 -10.92 7.17 -9.18
N TYR A 55 -10.11 7.54 -8.20
CA TYR A 55 -10.57 7.63 -6.82
C TYR A 55 -9.85 8.71 -6.02
N THR A 56 -10.48 9.13 -4.93
CA THR A 56 -9.82 9.83 -3.83
C THR A 56 -10.20 9.20 -2.50
N LEU A 57 -9.38 9.44 -1.48
CA LEU A 57 -9.61 9.00 -0.11
C LEU A 57 -9.46 10.21 0.80
N SER A 58 -10.58 10.72 1.35
CA SER A 58 -10.62 11.94 2.15
C SER A 58 -11.10 11.67 3.57
N LEU A 59 -10.74 12.56 4.50
CA LEU A 59 -11.36 12.58 5.84
C LEU A 59 -12.72 13.28 5.83
N ASP A 60 -12.94 14.18 4.88
CA ASP A 60 -14.20 14.88 4.70
C ASP A 60 -15.19 14.04 3.89
N ASP A 61 -16.45 14.02 4.35
CA ASP A 61 -17.59 13.43 3.63
C ASP A 61 -18.15 14.41 2.58
N THR A 62 -17.25 14.98 1.77
CA THR A 62 -17.61 15.89 0.69
C THR A 62 -17.05 15.36 -0.63
N PRO A 63 -17.80 15.48 -1.75
CA PRO A 63 -17.29 15.10 -3.06
C PRO A 63 -15.93 15.77 -3.38
N PRO A 64 -15.06 15.08 -4.13
CA PRO A 64 -13.78 15.64 -4.60
C PRO A 64 -13.97 16.91 -5.42
N ASP A 65 -12.97 17.80 -5.37
CA ASP A 65 -12.90 19.01 -6.18
C ASP A 65 -12.32 18.68 -7.58
N PRO A 66 -13.10 18.81 -8.67
CA PRO A 66 -12.62 18.48 -10.01
C PRO A 66 -11.40 19.28 -10.48
N SER A 67 -11.08 20.41 -9.84
CA SER A 67 -9.88 21.19 -10.15
C SER A 67 -8.56 20.52 -9.73
N GLN A 68 -8.60 19.44 -8.94
CA GLN A 68 -7.43 18.68 -8.50
C GLN A 68 -7.04 17.53 -9.45
N ASP A 69 -7.61 17.47 -10.66
CA ASP A 69 -7.25 16.50 -11.71
C ASP A 69 -5.73 16.50 -12.04
N PRO A 70 -5.10 15.33 -12.28
CA PRO A 70 -5.70 13.99 -12.27
C PRO A 70 -5.69 13.30 -10.91
N TYR A 71 -6.81 12.66 -10.57
CA TYR A 71 -6.90 11.77 -9.42
C TYR A 71 -6.22 10.41 -9.67
N PRO A 72 -5.69 9.75 -8.61
CA PRO A 72 -5.14 8.40 -8.71
C PRO A 72 -6.13 7.42 -9.34
N SER A 73 -5.60 6.39 -10.00
CA SER A 73 -6.42 5.42 -10.72
C SER A 73 -5.89 4.00 -10.65
N PHE A 74 -6.82 3.05 -10.76
CA PHE A 74 -6.53 1.63 -10.90
C PHE A 74 -7.46 1.01 -11.94
N THR A 75 -7.11 -0.19 -12.41
CA THR A 75 -7.94 -0.97 -13.33
C THR A 75 -8.26 -2.30 -12.67
N THR A 76 -9.54 -2.67 -12.65
CA THR A 76 -9.99 -3.96 -12.12
C THR A 76 -9.52 -5.12 -13.00
N PHE A 77 -9.45 -6.32 -12.42
CA PHE A 77 -9.14 -7.52 -13.18
C PHE A 77 -10.21 -7.86 -14.21
N PRO A 78 -9.87 -8.65 -15.25
CA PRO A 78 -10.85 -9.23 -16.17
C PRO A 78 -11.93 -10.05 -15.47
N GLU A 79 -13.00 -10.33 -16.20
CA GLU A 79 -14.07 -11.22 -15.72
C GLU A 79 -13.49 -12.58 -15.33
N VAL A 80 -14.05 -13.20 -14.28
CA VAL A 80 -13.59 -14.53 -13.83
C VAL A 80 -13.72 -15.54 -14.96
N GLY A 81 -12.61 -16.22 -15.27
CA GLY A 81 -12.55 -17.20 -16.37
C GLY A 81 -12.17 -16.61 -17.73
N GLU A 82 -12.02 -15.29 -17.84
CA GLU A 82 -11.50 -14.64 -19.04
C GLU A 82 -9.98 -14.52 -18.99
N ALA A 83 -9.29 -15.07 -19.99
CA ALA A 83 -7.84 -14.91 -20.14
C ALA A 83 -7.52 -13.60 -20.87
N LYS A 84 -6.72 -12.73 -20.23
CA LYS A 84 -6.10 -11.55 -20.86
C LYS A 84 -4.59 -11.61 -20.67
N PRO A 85 -3.79 -11.16 -21.65
CA PRO A 85 -2.38 -10.86 -21.39
C PRO A 85 -2.28 -9.76 -20.34
N PHE A 86 -1.31 -9.87 -19.43
CA PHE A 86 -1.04 -8.85 -18.42
C PHE A 86 0.46 -8.73 -18.18
N ILE A 87 0.87 -7.57 -17.71
CA ILE A 87 2.24 -7.27 -17.28
C ILE A 87 2.17 -6.96 -15.79
N PHE A 88 3.08 -7.51 -15.01
CA PHE A 88 3.18 -7.25 -13.58
C PHE A 88 4.64 -7.06 -13.19
N ALA A 89 4.86 -6.32 -12.11
CA ALA A 89 6.16 -6.19 -11.48
C ALA A 89 6.24 -7.12 -10.26
N PHE A 90 7.44 -7.52 -9.86
CA PHE A 90 7.67 -8.13 -8.55
C PHE A 90 8.98 -7.65 -7.93
N GLY A 91 9.06 -7.65 -6.60
CA GLY A 91 10.27 -7.31 -5.86
C GLY A 91 10.15 -7.59 -4.36
N SER A 92 11.28 -7.57 -3.66
CA SER A 92 11.40 -7.75 -2.21
C SER A 92 12.58 -6.92 -1.70
N CYS A 93 12.88 -7.03 -0.40
CA CYS A 93 14.12 -6.54 0.21
C CYS A 93 14.29 -5.03 0.07
N PHE A 94 13.26 -4.27 0.44
CA PHE A 94 13.37 -2.81 0.43
C PHE A 94 13.97 -2.30 1.74
N LEU A 95 15.30 -2.21 1.75
CA LEU A 95 16.09 -1.59 2.81
C LEU A 95 16.46 -0.15 2.41
N PRO A 96 15.79 0.90 2.92
CA PRO A 96 16.13 2.27 2.56
C PRO A 96 17.25 2.83 3.45
N PRO A 97 18.50 2.98 2.93
CA PRO A 97 19.60 3.57 3.71
C PRO A 97 19.38 5.04 4.07
N ASP A 98 18.59 5.78 3.27
CA ASP A 98 18.34 7.20 3.46
C ASP A 98 17.02 7.65 2.81
N ALA A 99 16.63 8.90 3.03
CA ALA A 99 15.40 9.48 2.48
C ALA A 99 15.33 9.51 0.94
N ASP A 100 16.48 9.47 0.25
CA ASP A 100 16.59 9.53 -1.22
C ASP A 100 16.49 8.13 -1.88
N SER A 101 16.36 7.09 -1.06
CA SER A 101 16.14 5.71 -1.50
C SER A 101 14.82 5.54 -2.26
N GLY A 102 14.72 4.48 -3.09
CA GLY A 102 13.51 4.18 -3.86
C GLY A 102 13.60 4.48 -5.37
N VAL A 103 14.81 4.61 -5.92
CA VAL A 103 15.06 4.75 -7.37
C VAL A 103 14.37 3.66 -8.19
N ILE A 104 14.30 2.42 -7.66
CA ILE A 104 13.61 1.31 -8.32
C ILE A 104 12.10 1.59 -8.49
N PHE A 105 11.44 2.18 -7.49
CA PHE A 105 10.00 2.52 -7.58
C PHE A 105 9.75 3.61 -8.61
N LYS A 106 10.68 4.55 -8.77
CA LYS A 106 10.62 5.54 -9.86
C LYS A 106 10.64 4.86 -11.22
N ARG A 107 11.51 3.85 -11.41
CA ARG A 107 11.55 3.07 -12.65
C ARG A 107 10.25 2.30 -12.88
N ILE A 108 9.70 1.66 -11.84
CA ILE A 108 8.41 0.97 -11.95
C ILE A 108 7.30 1.95 -12.33
N ALA A 109 7.26 3.14 -11.75
CA ALA A 109 6.31 4.19 -12.11
C ALA A 109 6.46 4.64 -13.58
N GLU A 110 7.69 4.82 -14.06
CA GLU A 110 7.99 5.13 -15.47
C GLU A 110 7.52 4.01 -16.41
N HIS A 111 7.75 2.74 -16.06
CA HIS A 111 7.30 1.58 -16.85
C HIS A 111 5.77 1.42 -16.80
N ARG A 112 5.12 1.64 -15.66
CA ARG A 112 3.65 1.62 -15.54
C ARG A 112 2.99 2.54 -16.57
N GLN A 113 3.54 3.74 -16.76
CA GLN A 113 3.01 4.72 -17.72
C GLN A 113 3.22 4.32 -19.19
N ARG A 114 4.18 3.43 -19.50
CA ARG A 114 4.55 3.04 -20.86
C ARG A 114 4.01 1.68 -21.28
N GLU A 115 3.96 0.73 -20.35
CA GLU A 115 3.75 -0.70 -20.59
C GLU A 115 2.49 -1.25 -19.90
N GLU A 116 1.68 -0.39 -19.26
CA GLU A 116 0.47 -0.79 -18.52
C GLU A 116 0.72 -1.93 -17.53
N ILE A 117 1.65 -1.74 -16.58
CA ILE A 117 1.79 -2.66 -15.45
C ILE A 117 0.46 -2.71 -14.69
N HIS A 118 -0.13 -3.90 -14.57
CA HIS A 118 -1.47 -4.10 -14.02
C HIS A 118 -1.46 -4.20 -12.50
N PHE A 119 -0.44 -4.84 -11.95
CA PHE A 119 -0.24 -4.99 -10.51
C PHE A 119 1.22 -5.22 -10.17
N TRP A 120 1.54 -5.12 -8.90
CA TRP A 120 2.87 -5.35 -8.34
C TRP A 120 2.79 -6.37 -7.21
N MET A 121 3.73 -7.31 -7.20
CA MET A 121 3.93 -8.24 -6.10
C MET A 121 5.14 -7.83 -5.26
N LEU A 122 4.90 -7.65 -3.97
CA LEU A 122 5.90 -7.37 -2.94
C LEU A 122 6.05 -8.62 -2.09
N ILE A 123 7.13 -9.36 -2.30
CA ILE A 123 7.21 -10.78 -1.94
C ILE A 123 8.02 -11.08 -0.67
N GLY A 124 8.26 -10.08 0.16
CA GLY A 124 9.04 -10.21 1.38
C GLY A 124 9.80 -8.93 1.74
N ASP A 125 10.22 -8.85 3.00
CA ASP A 125 11.02 -7.75 3.56
C ASP A 125 10.42 -6.38 3.22
N GLN A 126 9.18 -6.17 3.65
CA GLN A 126 8.49 -4.88 3.47
C GLN A 126 9.11 -3.81 4.36
N ILE A 127 9.65 -4.27 5.49
CA ILE A 127 10.46 -3.51 6.43
C ILE A 127 11.60 -4.39 6.93
N TYR A 128 12.55 -3.77 7.63
CA TYR A 128 13.61 -4.45 8.37
C TYR A 128 13.46 -4.07 9.83
N ALA A 129 12.57 -4.75 10.55
CA ALA A 129 12.26 -4.43 11.95
C ALA A 129 13.46 -4.64 12.89
N ASP A 130 14.34 -5.54 12.48
CA ASP A 130 15.52 -6.08 13.14
C ASP A 130 16.84 -5.42 12.70
N ASP A 131 16.81 -4.51 11.72
CA ASP A 131 18.01 -3.76 11.32
C ASP A 131 18.02 -2.36 11.96
N ALA A 132 18.61 -2.26 13.15
CA ALA A 132 18.72 -1.00 13.88
C ALA A 132 19.43 0.13 13.10
N GLU A 133 20.28 -0.18 12.13
CA GLU A 133 21.03 0.82 11.36
C GLU A 133 20.18 1.44 10.25
N HIS A 134 19.21 0.70 9.71
CA HIS A 134 18.49 1.08 8.50
C HIS A 134 16.97 1.20 8.68
N ASN A 135 16.42 0.88 9.85
CA ASN A 135 14.98 0.89 10.10
C ASN A 135 14.40 2.26 10.51
N GLY A 136 15.25 3.27 10.67
CA GLY A 136 14.87 4.65 10.96
C GLY A 136 14.48 4.92 12.42
N ILE A 137 14.71 3.98 13.34
CA ILE A 137 14.47 4.16 14.78
C ILE A 137 15.69 3.90 15.67
N ASP A 138 16.86 3.59 15.08
CA ASP A 138 18.15 3.38 15.75
C ASP A 138 18.15 2.25 16.82
N LYS A 139 17.26 1.26 16.67
CA LYS A 139 17.13 0.09 17.54
C LYS A 139 16.28 -1.01 16.90
N ILE A 140 16.37 -2.23 17.42
CA ILE A 140 15.45 -3.33 17.08
C ILE A 140 14.02 -2.98 17.50
N ALA A 141 13.05 -3.21 16.62
CA ALA A 141 11.64 -3.01 16.91
C ALA A 141 11.09 -4.16 17.78
N VAL A 142 10.69 -3.85 19.00
CA VAL A 142 10.20 -4.86 19.97
C VAL A 142 8.79 -4.55 20.49
N SER A 143 8.20 -3.46 20.02
CA SER A 143 6.86 -3.01 20.43
C SER A 143 6.02 -2.63 19.23
N LYS A 144 4.69 -2.70 19.38
CA LYS A 144 3.73 -2.24 18.35
C LYS A 144 4.02 -0.82 17.87
N LYS A 145 4.49 0.06 18.75
CA LYS A 145 4.88 1.44 18.40
C LYS A 145 6.13 1.46 17.52
N ASP A 146 7.13 0.65 17.85
CA ASP A 146 8.37 0.56 17.08
C ASP A 146 8.09 0.07 15.66
N TYR A 147 7.36 -1.05 15.50
CA TYR A 147 6.95 -1.56 14.18
C TYR A 147 6.20 -0.52 13.35
N ARG A 148 5.28 0.23 13.96
CA ARG A 148 4.58 1.32 13.27
C ARG A 148 5.52 2.41 12.78
N THR A 149 6.50 2.80 13.60
CA THR A 149 7.48 3.81 13.21
C THR A 149 8.39 3.31 12.09
N VAL A 150 8.80 2.03 12.11
CA VAL A 150 9.58 1.43 11.01
C VAL A 150 8.76 1.41 9.70
N TYR A 151 7.49 0.98 9.74
CA TYR A 151 6.61 1.06 8.56
C TYR A 151 6.45 2.49 8.06
N GLN A 152 6.22 3.46 8.95
CA GLN A 152 6.14 4.87 8.56
C GLN A 152 7.43 5.36 7.93
N TYR A 153 8.59 4.96 8.46
CA TYR A 153 9.88 5.30 7.88
C TYR A 153 10.01 4.70 6.48
N ALA A 154 9.94 3.37 6.33
CA ALA A 154 10.14 2.70 5.04
C ALA A 154 9.20 3.23 3.96
N TRP A 155 7.93 3.45 4.29
CA TRP A 155 6.89 3.82 3.32
C TRP A 155 6.67 5.35 3.18
N SER A 156 7.51 6.18 3.80
CA SER A 156 7.38 7.65 3.74
C SER A 156 7.79 8.28 2.41
N ARG A 157 8.48 7.54 1.53
CA ARG A 157 9.00 8.10 0.28
C ARG A 157 7.84 8.39 -0.67
N GLN A 158 7.74 9.65 -1.14
CA GLN A 158 6.65 10.09 -2.01
C GLN A 158 6.47 9.21 -3.25
N VAL A 159 7.58 8.77 -3.87
CA VAL A 159 7.53 7.89 -5.04
C VAL A 159 6.86 6.54 -4.77
N ILE A 160 6.97 6.01 -3.54
CA ILE A 160 6.30 4.78 -3.12
C ILE A 160 4.80 5.05 -2.93
N GLN A 161 4.45 6.14 -2.26
CA GLN A 161 3.06 6.53 -2.02
C GLN A 161 2.32 6.77 -3.33
N ASP A 162 2.93 7.50 -4.26
CA ASP A 162 2.39 7.77 -5.59
C ASP A 162 2.17 6.48 -6.39
N LEU A 163 3.12 5.54 -6.29
CA LEU A 163 3.02 4.25 -6.97
C LEU A 163 1.90 3.40 -6.38
N LEU A 164 1.81 3.28 -5.05
CA LEU A 164 0.74 2.53 -4.38
C LEU A 164 -0.65 3.13 -4.62
N ALA A 165 -0.74 4.44 -4.77
CA ALA A 165 -2.00 5.10 -5.11
C ALA A 165 -2.49 4.76 -6.53
N ASN A 166 -1.59 4.26 -7.40
CA ASN A 166 -1.84 4.11 -8.82
C ASN A 166 -1.62 2.68 -9.36
N LEU A 167 -1.04 1.79 -8.56
CA LEU A 167 -0.72 0.43 -8.94
C LEU A 167 -1.14 -0.51 -7.82
N PRO A 168 -2.14 -1.39 -8.06
CA PRO A 168 -2.51 -2.42 -7.10
C PRO A 168 -1.29 -3.24 -6.68
N ALA A 169 -1.09 -3.38 -5.37
CA ALA A 169 0.02 -4.10 -4.78
C ALA A 169 -0.48 -5.29 -3.96
N PHE A 170 0.11 -6.46 -4.21
CA PHE A 170 -0.07 -7.68 -3.41
C PHE A 170 1.18 -7.87 -2.58
N MET A 171 1.03 -7.83 -1.26
CA MET A 171 2.15 -7.86 -0.33
C MET A 171 2.12 -9.14 0.50
N MET A 172 3.29 -9.70 0.76
CA MET A 172 3.51 -10.73 1.74
C MET A 172 4.74 -10.41 2.58
N MET A 173 4.76 -11.00 3.76
CA MET A 173 5.81 -10.87 4.76
C MET A 173 6.93 -11.88 4.49
N ASP A 174 8.15 -11.56 4.93
CA ASP A 174 9.27 -12.50 5.07
C ASP A 174 9.89 -12.38 6.48
N ASP A 175 11.15 -12.72 6.66
CA ASP A 175 11.80 -12.82 7.96
C ASP A 175 12.14 -11.45 8.58
N HIS A 176 12.72 -10.52 7.83
CA HIS A 176 13.07 -9.18 8.33
C HIS A 176 11.87 -8.30 8.72
N ASP A 177 10.66 -8.68 8.31
CA ASP A 177 9.44 -8.08 8.84
C ASP A 177 9.21 -8.40 10.33
N ILE A 178 9.93 -9.38 10.89
CA ILE A 178 9.91 -9.81 12.29
C ILE A 178 11.33 -9.82 12.87
N GLU A 179 12.18 -10.76 12.44
CA GLU A 179 13.60 -10.94 12.77
C GLU A 179 14.26 -11.91 11.77
N ASP A 180 15.46 -11.58 11.29
CA ASP A 180 16.32 -12.40 10.42
C ASP A 180 16.26 -13.91 10.74
N ASP A 181 16.03 -14.74 9.72
CA ASP A 181 16.07 -16.20 9.78
C ASP A 181 15.12 -16.86 10.83
N TRP A 182 14.07 -16.18 11.29
CA TRP A 182 13.07 -16.82 12.18
C TRP A 182 12.39 -18.01 11.50
N CYS A 183 12.11 -19.08 12.25
CA CYS A 183 11.42 -20.24 11.68
C CYS A 183 10.40 -20.90 12.62
N TRP A 184 9.34 -21.45 12.03
CA TRP A 184 8.37 -22.29 12.74
C TRP A 184 9.03 -23.59 13.19
N VAL A 185 8.86 -23.94 14.45
CA VAL A 185 9.36 -25.22 15.00
C VAL A 185 8.29 -26.31 15.02
N ASP A 186 7.05 -25.95 14.69
CA ASP A 186 5.90 -26.84 14.61
C ASP A 186 5.12 -26.68 13.29
N THR A 187 4.40 -27.72 12.89
CA THR A 187 3.63 -27.74 11.63
C THR A 187 2.38 -26.87 11.66
N ASP A 188 1.85 -26.60 12.86
CA ASP A 188 0.64 -25.80 13.05
C ASP A 188 0.93 -24.30 13.07
N ARG A 189 2.22 -23.91 12.99
CA ARG A 189 2.71 -22.53 12.97
C ARG A 189 2.26 -21.75 14.20
N LEU A 190 2.39 -22.36 15.37
CA LEU A 190 2.03 -21.77 16.65
C LEU A 190 3.25 -21.31 17.46
N ILE A 191 4.43 -21.85 17.16
CA ILE A 191 5.68 -21.60 17.89
C ILE A 191 6.80 -21.35 16.88
N ALA A 192 7.49 -20.22 17.04
CA ALA A 192 8.66 -19.86 16.25
C ALA A 192 9.92 -19.83 17.13
N THR A 193 11.07 -20.09 16.53
CA THR A 193 12.37 -19.73 17.11
C THR A 193 12.90 -18.50 16.39
N ILE A 194 13.52 -17.61 17.16
CA ILE A 194 14.26 -16.44 16.69
C ILE A 194 15.74 -16.76 16.96
N PRO A 195 16.65 -16.65 15.97
CA PRO A 195 18.06 -17.06 16.09
C PRO A 195 18.86 -16.40 17.21
#